data_AF-A0A7V7TXG2-F1
#
_entry.id   AF-A0A7V7TXG2-F1
#
_cell.length_a   1.000
_cell.length_b   1.000
_cell.length_c   1.000
_cell.angle_alpha   90.00
_cell.angle_beta   90.00
_cell.angle_gamma   90.00
#
_symmetry.space_group_name_H-M   'P 1'
#
loop_
_entity.id
_entity.type
_entity.pdbx_description
1 polymer ?
#
loop_
_entity_poly.entity_id
_entity_poly.type
_entity_poly.pdbx_seq_one_letter_code
_entity_poly.pdbx_strand_id
1 'polypeptide(L)' 'MSRLSERVFELPLYDDIEESVRKVLLLCDDDPVVAVRALILGQRSLMEAYAGSVSTGYVRRKGL' A
#
# COMPACT_ATOMS: atom_id res chain seq x y z
N MET A 1 4.39 2.60 -10.11
CA MET A 1 4.66 1.83 -8.88
C MET A 1 5.52 0.62 -9.24
N SER A 2 6.14 -0.05 -8.26
CA SER A 2 6.77 -1.36 -8.51
C SER A 2 5.67 -2.41 -8.68
N ARG A 3 5.80 -3.33 -9.64
CA ARG A 3 4.81 -4.42 -9.86
C ARG A 3 4.59 -5.28 -8.59
N LEU A 4 5.60 -5.35 -7.73
CA LEU A 4 5.53 -6.14 -6.50
C LEU A 4 4.77 -5.40 -5.38
N SER A 5 4.89 -4.08 -5.30
CA SER A 5 4.07 -3.28 -4.39
C SER A 5 2.59 -3.33 -4.79
N GLU A 6 2.27 -3.31 -6.09
CA GLU A 6 0.88 -3.41 -6.54
C GLU A 6 0.24 -4.74 -6.09
N ARG A 7 0.93 -5.87 -6.31
CA ARG A 7 0.46 -7.21 -5.94
C ARG A 7 0.28 -7.42 -4.44
N VAL A 8 1.15 -6.83 -3.61
CA VAL A 8 1.01 -6.91 -2.13
C VAL A 8 -0.23 -6.15 -1.66
N PHE A 9 -0.59 -5.04 -2.31
CA PHE A 9 -1.73 -4.21 -1.93
C PHE A 9 -3.06 -4.70 -2.51
N GLU A 10 -3.02 -5.54 -3.54
CA GLU A 10 -4.19 -6.26 -4.06
C GLU A 10 -4.59 -7.48 -3.20
N LEU A 11 -3.77 -7.86 -2.21
CA LEU A 11 -4.16 -8.91 -1.28
C LEU A 11 -5.41 -8.47 -0.51
N PRO A 12 -6.41 -9.37 -0.37
CA PRO A 12 -7.55 -9.11 0.49
C PRO A 12 -7.08 -8.74 1.90
N LEU A 13 -7.71 -7.74 2.52
CA LEU A 13 -7.58 -7.52 3.96
C LEU A 13 -8.25 -8.71 4.65
N TYR A 14 -7.47 -9.76 4.91
CA TYR A 14 -7.95 -10.87 5.72
C TYR A 14 -8.10 -10.39 7.16
N ASP A 15 -9.15 -10.85 7.85
CA ASP A 15 -9.33 -10.58 9.28
C ASP A 15 -8.20 -11.21 10.12
N ASP A 16 -7.45 -12.15 9.54
CA ASP A 16 -6.23 -12.75 10.09
C ASP A 16 -4.96 -12.07 9.53
N ILE A 17 -4.27 -11.36 10.42
CA ILE A 17 -3.00 -10.69 10.13
C ILE A 17 -1.86 -11.69 9.85
N GLU A 18 -1.84 -12.86 10.49
CA GLU A 18 -0.81 -13.88 10.28
C GLU A 18 -0.95 -14.55 8.92
N GLU A 19 -2.19 -14.80 8.46
CA GLU A 19 -2.43 -15.28 7.10
C GLU A 19 -2.01 -14.25 6.04
N SER A 20 -2.27 -12.97 6.30
CA SER A 20 -1.82 -11.88 5.43
C SER A 20 -0.30 -11.82 5.32
N VAL A 21 0.41 -11.89 6.46
CA VAL A 21 1.88 -11.91 6.50
C VAL A 21 2.44 -13.11 5.74
N ARG A 22 1.88 -14.31 5.93
CA ARG A 22 2.30 -15.52 5.19
C ARG A 22 2.13 -15.37 3.69
N LYS A 23 1.02 -14.79 3.22
CA LYS A 23 0.78 -14.54 1.79
C LYS A 23 1.75 -13.52 1.20
N VAL A 24 2.08 -12.47 1.96
CA VAL A 24 3.08 -11.48 1.53
C VAL A 24 4.46 -12.11 1.41
N LEU A 25 4.88 -12.92 2.39
CA LEU A 25 6.16 -13.65 2.33
C LEU A 25 6.20 -14.60 1.13
N LEU A 26 5.14 -15.38 0.91
CA LEU A 26 5.04 -16.28 -0.24
C LEU A 26 5.14 -15.53 -1.58
N LEU A 27 4.54 -14.34 -1.69
CA LEU A 27 4.64 -13.49 -2.88
C LEU A 27 6.03 -12.91 -3.10
N CYS A 28 6.85 -12.86 -2.05
CA CYS A 28 8.20 -12.32 -2.04
C CYS A 28 9.26 -13.43 -1.98
N ASP A 29 8.91 -14.64 -2.42
CA ASP A 29 9.80 -15.82 -2.41
C ASP A 29 10.41 -16.10 -1.03
N ASP A 30 9.62 -15.89 0.03
CA ASP A 30 10.01 -15.99 1.44
C ASP A 30 11.19 -15.09 1.85
N ASP A 31 11.50 -14.04 1.07
CA ASP A 31 12.47 -13.01 1.44
C ASP A 31 11.81 -11.90 2.29
N PRO A 32 12.09 -11.84 3.60
CA PRO A 32 11.48 -10.85 4.49
C PRO A 32 11.93 -9.41 4.17
N VAL A 33 13.12 -9.22 3.61
CA VAL A 33 13.62 -7.87 3.25
C VAL A 33 12.84 -7.34 2.05
N VAL A 34 12.57 -8.19 1.06
CA VAL A 34 11.74 -7.83 -0.10
C VAL A 34 10.30 -7.55 0.32
N ALA A 35 9.72 -8.39 1.18
CA ALA A 35 8.37 -8.21 1.74
C ALA A 35 8.22 -6.86 2.47
N VAL A 36 9.14 -6.54 3.37
CA VAL A 36 9.12 -5.27 4.11
C VAL A 36 9.30 -4.07 3.18
N ARG A 37 10.20 -4.16 2.18
CA ARG A 37 10.37 -3.10 1.17
C ARG A 37 9.08 -2.86 0.39
N ALA A 38 8.38 -3.92 0.00
CA ALA A 38 7.11 -3.82 -0.72
C ALA A 38 6.03 -3.11 0.10
N LEU A 39 5.91 -3.45 1.38
CA LEU A 39 4.98 -2.82 2.32
C LEU A 39 5.27 -1.33 2.49
N ILE A 40 6.53 -0.96 2.75
CA ILE A 40 6.95 0.44 2.91
C ILE A 40 6.64 1.25 1.65
N LEU A 41 6.93 0.70 0.46
CA LEU A 41 6.69 1.40 -0.80
C LEU A 41 5.21 1.67 -1.05
N GLY A 42 4.33 0.67 -0.84
CA GLY A 42 2.91 0.93 -1.04
C GLY A 42 2.28 1.76 0.08
N GLN A 43 2.78 1.71 1.32
CA GLN A 43 2.38 2.67 2.37
C GLN A 43 2.68 4.10 1.94
N ARG A 44 3.88 4.38 1.42
CA ARG A 44 4.23 5.71 0.89
C ARG A 44 3.34 6.09 -0.30
N SER A 45 3.07 5.15 -1.21
CA SER A 45 2.19 5.39 -2.35
C SER A 45 0.77 5.74 -1.92
N LEU A 46 0.22 5.09 -0.88
CA LEU A 46 -1.07 5.44 -0.31
C LEU A 46 -1.03 6.83 0.33
N MET A 47 0.01 7.14 1.11
CA MET A 47 0.16 8.46 1.72
C MET A 47 0.21 9.57 0.66
N GLU A 48 0.92 9.36 -0.45
CA GLU A 48 1.00 10.30 -1.56
C GLU A 48 -0.35 10.47 -2.28
N ALA A 49 -1.05 9.36 -2.54
CA ALA A 49 -2.39 9.39 -3.14
C ALA A 49 -3.41 10.12 -2.24
N TYR A 50 -3.38 9.84 -0.92
CA TYR A 50 -4.20 10.54 0.07
C TYR A 50 -3.82 12.02 0.16
N ALA A 51 -2.54 12.36 0.19
CA ALA A 51 -2.09 13.76 0.19
C ALA A 51 -2.58 14.52 -1.06
N GLY A 52 -2.57 13.88 -2.24
CA GLY A 52 -3.14 14.42 -3.47
C GLY A 52 -4.67 14.63 -3.38
N SER A 53 -5.39 13.69 -2.76
CA SER A 53 -6.84 13.80 -2.56
C SER A 53 -7.22 14.89 -1.53
N VAL A 54 -6.44 15.05 -0.46
CA VAL A 54 -6.63 16.10 0.54
C VAL A 54 -6.29 17.47 -0.07
N SER A 55 -5.20 17.58 -0.83
CA SER A 55 -4.81 18.81 -1.52
C SER A 55 -5.87 19.28 -2.52
N THR A 56 -6.43 18.37 -3.33
CA THR A 56 -7.52 18.69 -4.28
C THR A 56 -8.85 18.98 -3.58
N GLY A 57 -9.13 18.35 -2.44
CA GLY A 57 -10.31 18.63 -1.60
C GLY A 57 -10.28 20.00 -0.93
N TYR A 58 -9.11 20.50 -0.51
CA TYR A 58 -8.97 21.84 0.08
C TYR A 58 -9.01 22.98 -0.95
N VAL A 59 -8.57 22.75 -2.20
CA VAL A 59 -8.64 23.76 -3.27
C VAL A 59 -10.08 24.02 -3.72
N ARG A 60 -10.98 23.03 -3.66
CA ARG A 60 -12.41 23.19 -4.04
C ARG A 60 -13.27 23.96 -3.02
N ARG A 61 -12.73 24.40 -1.89
CA ARG A 61 -13.47 25.13 -0.83
C ARG A 61 -13.09 26.62 -0.70
N LYS A 62 -12.65 27.26 -1.77
CA LYS A 62 -12.53 28.74 -1.88
C LYS A 62 -13.22 29.26 -3.15
N GLY A 63 -14.48 28.93 -3.31
CA GLY A 63 -15.26 29.38 -4.46
C GLY A 63 -16.74 29.08 -4.32
N LEU A 64 -17.35 29.44 -3.19
CA LEU A 64 -18.78 29.70 -3.01
C LEU A 64 -18.94 30.84 -2.01
#